data_AF-A0A645I321-F1
#
_entry.id   AF-A0A645I321-F1
#
_cell.length_a   1.000
_cell.length_b   1.000
_cell.length_c   1.000
_cell.angle_alpha   90.00
_cell.angle_beta   90.00
_cell.angle_gamma   90.00
#
_symmetry.space_group_name_H-M   'P 1'
#
loop_
_entity.id
_entity.type
_entity.pdbx_description
1 polymer ?
#
loop_
_entity_poly.entity_id
_entity_poly.type
_entity_poly.pdbx_seq_one_letter_code
_entity_poly.pdbx_strand_id
1 'polypeptide(L)' 'MPGTLSGLQVCQLIKDSDDLRDTQVIMLTARGSADDRQAGLNAGADEYLVKPFSTLKLLEVIESLERSI' A
#
# COMPACT_ATOMS: atom_id res chain seq x y z
N MET A 1 -7.92 -11.22 7.41
CA MET A 1 -9.23 -10.96 8.04
C MET A 1 -10.31 -11.15 6.99
N PRO A 2 -11.44 -11.79 7.32
CA PRO A 2 -12.58 -11.81 6.42
C PRO A 2 -13.14 -10.39 6.30
N GLY A 3 -13.29 -9.93 5.07
CA GLY A 3 -13.87 -8.65 4.68
C GLY A 3 -14.43 -8.80 3.28
N THR A 4 -15.47 -8.03 2.94
CA THR A 4 -16.12 -8.10 1.62
C THR A 4 -15.28 -7.46 0.53
N LEU A 5 -14.34 -6.58 0.89
CA LEU A 5 -13.40 -5.92 -0.02
C LEU A 5 -11.98 -6.44 0.18
N SER A 6 -11.27 -6.59 -0.92
CA SER A 6 -9.82 -6.81 -0.91
C SER A 6 -9.05 -5.53 -0.59
N GLY A 7 -7.81 -5.65 -0.10
CA GLY A 7 -6.95 -4.50 0.16
C GLY A 7 -6.69 -3.63 -1.08
N LEU A 8 -6.66 -4.24 -2.28
CA LEU A 8 -6.53 -3.52 -3.55
C LEU A 8 -7.77 -2.66 -3.82
N GLN A 9 -8.97 -3.21 -3.62
CA GLN A 9 -10.22 -2.44 -3.78
C GLN A 9 -10.32 -1.29 -2.79
N VAL A 10 -9.88 -1.51 -1.55
CA VAL A 10 -9.82 -0.44 -0.54
C VAL A 10 -8.86 0.67 -0.96
N CYS A 11 -7.67 0.31 -1.46
CA CYS A 11 -6.69 1.27 -1.96
C CYS A 11 -7.28 2.12 -3.10
N GLN A 12 -7.94 1.47 -4.07
CA GLN A 12 -8.59 2.17 -5.17
C GLN A 12 -9.66 3.15 -4.68
N LEU A 13 -10.52 2.72 -3.74
CA LEU A 13 -11.56 3.59 -3.17
C LEU A 13 -10.98 4.79 -2.41
N ILE A 14 -9.83 4.63 -1.74
CA ILE A 14 -9.14 5.74 -1.08
C ILE A 14 -8.64 6.74 -2.14
N LYS A 15 -7.99 6.25 -3.20
CA LYS A 15 -7.40 7.11 -4.23
C LYS A 15 -8.43 7.77 -5.15
N ASP A 16 -9.59 7.15 -5.33
CA ASP A 16 -10.71 7.70 -6.11
C ASP A 16 -11.55 8.72 -5.32
N SER A 17 -11.38 8.79 -4.00
CA SER A 17 -12.13 9.71 -3.14
C SER A 17 -11.49 11.09 -3.08
N ASP A 18 -12.26 12.14 -3.35
CA ASP A 18 -11.77 13.52 -3.35
C ASP A 18 -11.12 13.95 -2.03
N ASP A 19 -11.69 13.50 -0.91
CA ASP A 19 -11.22 13.85 0.44
C ASP A 19 -10.02 13.02 0.89
N LEU A 20 -9.76 11.87 0.25
CA LEU A 20 -8.76 10.90 0.69
C LEU A 20 -7.65 10.64 -0.32
N ARG A 21 -7.75 11.16 -1.55
CA ARG A 21 -6.82 10.81 -2.64
C ARG A 21 -5.34 11.07 -2.31
N ASP A 22 -5.09 12.08 -1.49
CA ASP A 22 -3.73 12.48 -1.07
C ASP A 22 -3.22 11.67 0.14
N THR A 23 -4.04 10.79 0.72
CA THR A 23 -3.63 9.89 1.80
C THR A 23 -2.63 8.87 1.28
N GLN A 24 -1.45 8.80 1.89
CA GLN A 24 -0.45 7.79 1.53
C GLN A 24 -0.89 6.39 1.98
N VAL A 25 -0.72 5.40 1.11
CA VAL A 25 -1.14 4.01 1.31
C VAL A 25 0.05 3.07 1.15
N ILE A 26 0.35 2.32 2.21
CA ILE A 26 1.35 1.25 2.20
C ILE A 26 0.62 -0.11 2.22
N MET A 27 0.86 -0.94 1.21
CA MET A 27 0.29 -2.28 1.12
C MET A 27 1.15 -3.30 1.88
N LEU A 28 0.59 -3.90 2.95
CA LEU A 28 1.28 -4.89 3.80
C LEU A 28 0.74 -6.31 3.60
N THR A 29 1.45 -7.14 2.84
CA THR A 29 0.88 -8.38 2.27
C THR A 29 1.83 -9.56 2.28
N ALA A 30 1.32 -10.78 2.31
CA ALA A 30 2.14 -12.00 2.13
C ALA A 30 2.40 -12.33 0.64
N ARG A 31 1.77 -11.59 -0.27
CA ARG A 31 1.87 -11.81 -1.72
C ARG A 31 3.04 -11.05 -2.31
N GLY A 32 4.08 -11.77 -2.70
CA GLY A 32 5.37 -11.19 -3.10
C GLY A 32 5.72 -11.29 -4.58
N SER A 33 4.83 -11.79 -5.44
CA SER A 33 5.10 -11.88 -6.87
C SER A 33 5.22 -10.49 -7.51
N ALA A 34 5.86 -10.41 -8.68
CA ALA A 34 5.95 -9.17 -9.45
C ALA A 34 4.56 -8.66 -9.84
N ASP A 35 3.67 -9.57 -10.24
CA ASP A 35 2.29 -9.26 -10.62
C ASP A 35 1.49 -8.69 -9.44
N ASP A 36 1.67 -9.24 -8.24
CA ASP A 36 1.00 -8.74 -7.03
C ASP A 36 1.47 -7.32 -6.67
N ARG A 37 2.78 -7.05 -6.80
CA ARG A 37 3.33 -5.70 -6.60
C ARG A 37 2.77 -4.73 -7.62
N GLN A 38 2.76 -5.11 -8.90
CA GLN A 38 2.23 -4.28 -9.97
C GLN A 38 0.73 -4.00 -9.77
N ALA A 39 -0.05 -4.99 -9.33
CA ALA A 39 -1.46 -4.81 -9.00
C ALA A 39 -1.65 -3.80 -7.86
N GLY A 40 -0.79 -3.82 -6.84
CA GLY A 40 -0.79 -2.83 -5.75
C GLY A 40 -0.52 -1.41 -6.24
N LEU A 41 0.52 -1.22 -7.06
CA LEU A 41 0.86 0.08 -7.63
C LEU A 41 -0.23 0.60 -8.57
N ASN A 42 -0.82 -0.27 -9.39
CA ASN A 42 -1.92 0.10 -10.29
C ASN A 42 -3.18 0.50 -9.51
N ALA A 43 -3.41 -0.06 -8.32
CA ALA A 43 -4.48 0.36 -7.41
C ALA A 43 -4.19 1.69 -6.69
N GLY A 44 -3.02 2.30 -6.95
CA GLY A 44 -2.60 3.57 -6.38
C GLY A 44 -1.86 3.46 -5.05
N ALA A 45 -1.34 2.30 -4.67
CA ALA A 45 -0.50 2.22 -3.46
C ALA A 45 0.80 3.01 -3.67
N ASP A 46 1.18 3.80 -2.68
CA ASP A 46 2.44 4.54 -2.69
C ASP A 46 3.62 3.60 -2.45
N GLU A 47 3.44 2.60 -1.58
CA GLU A 47 4.46 1.60 -1.26
C GLU A 47 3.89 0.19 -1.09
N TYR A 48 4.73 -0.82 -1.33
CA TYR A 48 4.33 -2.22 -1.27
C TYR A 48 5.36 -3.08 -0.52
N LEU A 49 4.97 -3.53 0.68
CA LEU A 49 5.84 -4.26 1.60
C LEU A 49 5.36 -5.69 1.84
N VAL A 50 6.22 -6.65 1.48
CA VAL A 50 5.94 -8.08 1.60
C VAL A 50 6.31 -8.59 2.98
N LYS A 51 5.44 -9.42 3.57
CA LYS A 51 5.66 -10.10 4.84
C LYS A 51 6.47 -11.40 4.64
N PRO A 52 7.31 -11.78 5.61
CA PRO A 52 7.63 -11.03 6.84
C PRO A 52 8.58 -9.86 6.57
N PHE A 53 8.41 -8.77 7.32
CA PHE A 53 9.31 -7.62 7.32
C PHE A 53 9.67 -7.24 8.76
N SER A 54 10.81 -6.57 8.95
CA SER A 54 11.21 -6.03 10.23
C SER A 54 10.53 -4.67 10.50
N THR A 55 10.39 -4.29 11.76
CA THR A 55 9.90 -2.96 12.14
C THR A 55 10.77 -1.85 11.55
N LEU A 56 12.10 -2.05 11.53
CA LEU A 56 13.03 -1.11 10.89
C LEU A 56 12.73 -0.92 9.41
N LYS A 57 12.43 -2.00 8.68
CA LYS A 57 12.05 -1.92 7.27
C LYS A 57 10.78 -1.11 7.06
N LEU A 58 9.79 -1.25 7.94
CA LEU A 58 8.56 -0.46 7.87
C LEU A 58 8.84 1.02 8.15
N LEU A 59 9.68 1.33 9.14
CA LEU A 59 10.07 2.71 9.45
C LEU A 59 10.79 3.37 8.28
N GLU A 60 11.74 2.68 7.63
CA GLU A 60 12.42 3.18 6.43
C GLU A 60 11.44 3.57 5.31
N VAL A 61 10.41 2.75 5.11
CA VAL A 61 9.37 3.01 4.09
C VAL A 61 8.54 4.23 4.46
N ILE A 62 8.09 4.34 5.71
CA ILE A 62 7.35 5.51 6.20
C ILE A 62 8.17 6.79 6.01
N GLU A 63 9.42 6.78 6.46
CA GLU A 63 10.32 7.94 6.32
C GLU A 63 10.60 8.30 4.84
N SER A 64 10.62 7.31 3.93
CA SER A 64 10.80 7.59 2.50
C SER A 64 9.60 8.32 1.89
N LEU A 65 8.40 8.03 2.37
CA LEU A 65 7.17 8.67 1.89
C LEU A 65 6.97 10.08 2.47
N GLU A 66 7.39 10.32 3.71
CA GLU A 66 7.38 11.68 4.30
C GLU A 66 8.32 12.64 3.54
N ARG A 67 9.43 12.14 2.99
CA ARG A 67 10.39 12.95 2.21
C ARG A 67 9.95 13.29 0.79
N SER A 68 8.87 12.67 0.31
CA SER A 68 8.37 12.86 -1.06
C SER A 68 7.29 13.95 -1.16
N ILE A 69 7.04 14.68 -0.08
CA ILE A 69 6.10 15.81 0.05
C ILE A 69 6.87 17.14 -0.01
#